data_AF-X1BA35-F1
#
_entry.id   AF-X1BA35-F1
#
_cell.length_a   1.000
_cell.length_b   1.000
_cell.length_c   1.000
_cell.angle_alpha   90.00
_cell.angle_beta   90.00
_cell.angle_gamma   90.00
#
_symmetry.space_group_name_H-M   'P 1'
#
loop_
_entity.id
_entity.type
_entity.pdbx_description
1 polymer ?
#
loop_
_entity_poly.entity_id
_entity_poly.type
_entity_poly.pdbx_seq_one_letter_code
_entity_poly.pdbx_strand_id
1 'polypeptide(L)'
;MKMLKKVEWSVLNTYIEQSLIVANKHPEYDLWILNYSPKAQSKKFWDEYTMSCRGMVIDAEGNILARPFQKFKNYQEHDPTEIDLTKPYEIYEKMDGSLIIVFYYAPRMTWIVASRGSFISEQSIEAKKMLGIKTDGLKKDCTYLFEIIDLHNSENIRIKFF
;
A
#
# COMPACT_ATOMS: atom_id res chain seq x y z
N MET A 1 15.77 7.53 3.66
CA MET A 1 14.86 7.13 4.75
C MET A 1 15.10 5.67 5.08
N LYS A 2 15.00 5.25 6.35
CA LYS A 2 15.25 3.87 6.75
C LYS A 2 14.08 2.96 6.31
N MET A 3 14.40 1.84 5.65
CA MET A 3 13.39 0.86 5.26
C MET A 3 13.26 -0.23 6.32
N LEU A 4 12.03 -0.52 6.74
CA LEU A 4 11.73 -1.62 7.65
C LEU A 4 12.05 -2.95 6.95
N LYS A 5 12.95 -3.77 7.51
CA LYS A 5 13.23 -5.11 6.95
C LYS A 5 12.20 -6.14 7.39
N LYS A 6 11.68 -5.97 8.60
CA LYS A 6 10.69 -6.82 9.26
C LYS A 6 9.86 -5.95 10.21
N VAL A 7 8.65 -6.39 10.54
CA VAL A 7 7.77 -5.73 11.52
C VAL A 7 7.67 -6.62 12.75
N GLU A 8 8.15 -6.15 13.89
CA GLU A 8 7.94 -6.83 15.17
C GLU A 8 6.54 -6.50 15.73
N TRP A 9 5.76 -7.53 16.05
CA TRP A 9 4.39 -7.36 16.54
C TRP A 9 4.30 -6.56 17.84
N SER A 10 5.26 -6.72 18.75
CA SER A 10 5.31 -5.93 20.00
C SER A 10 5.38 -4.43 19.73
N VAL A 11 6.20 -4.03 18.75
CA VAL A 11 6.31 -2.64 18.30
C VAL A 11 5.03 -2.21 17.59
N LEU A 12 4.54 -2.99 16.63
CA LEU A 12 3.31 -2.69 15.89
C LEU A 12 2.10 -2.51 16.82
N ASN A 13 1.95 -3.36 17.83
CA ASN A 13 0.86 -3.29 18.80
C ASN A 13 0.87 -1.97 19.58
N THR A 14 2.05 -1.41 19.87
CA THR A 14 2.15 -0.08 20.50
C THR A 14 1.49 0.99 19.61
N TYR A 15 1.69 0.95 18.29
CA TYR A 15 1.03 1.87 17.36
C TYR A 15 -0.47 1.62 17.23
N ILE A 16 -0.89 0.36 17.26
CA ILE A 16 -2.32 -0.02 17.19
C ILE A 16 -3.07 0.46 18.43
N GLU A 17 -2.52 0.21 19.63
CA GLU A 17 -3.05 0.68 20.92
C GLU A 17 -3.16 2.20 20.97
N GLN A 18 -2.16 2.90 20.42
CA GLN A 18 -2.19 4.35 20.29
C GLN A 18 -3.09 4.85 19.16
N SER A 19 -3.76 3.97 18.43
CA SER A 19 -4.60 4.28 17.27
C SER A 19 -3.85 5.07 16.18
N LEU A 20 -2.55 4.81 16.00
CA LEU A 20 -1.72 5.40 14.96
C LEU A 20 -1.66 4.52 13.70
N ILE A 21 -1.80 3.21 13.87
CA ILE A 21 -1.86 2.22 12.78
C ILE A 21 -3.11 1.35 12.94
N VAL A 22 -3.74 1.03 11.82
CA VAL A 22 -4.85 0.09 11.68
C VAL A 22 -4.31 -1.14 10.95
N ALA A 23 -4.60 -2.33 11.49
CA ALA A 23 -4.25 -3.60 10.88
C ALA A 23 -5.52 -4.38 10.54
N ASN A 24 -5.75 -4.65 9.25
CA ASN A 24 -6.88 -5.44 8.79
C ASN A 24 -6.40 -6.83 8.38
N LYS A 25 -6.97 -7.88 8.98
CA LYS A 25 -6.62 -9.27 8.69
C LYS A 25 -7.24 -9.71 7.36
N HIS A 26 -6.51 -10.51 6.59
CA HIS A 26 -7.07 -11.24 5.44
C HIS A 26 -8.13 -12.24 5.92
N PRO A 27 -9.27 -12.40 5.21
CA PRO A 27 -10.38 -13.26 5.67
C PRO A 27 -10.00 -14.74 5.81
N GLU A 28 -9.04 -15.23 5.01
CA GLU A 28 -8.68 -16.65 4.95
C GLU A 28 -7.25 -16.98 5.40
N TYR A 29 -6.35 -15.99 5.44
CA TYR A 29 -4.92 -16.22 5.60
C TYR A 29 -4.41 -15.39 6.76
N ASP A 30 -3.32 -15.83 7.38
CA ASP A 30 -2.64 -15.07 8.43
C ASP A 30 -1.77 -13.98 7.81
N LEU A 31 -2.45 -13.03 7.17
CA LEU A 31 -1.89 -11.83 6.57
C LEU A 31 -2.61 -10.61 7.12
N TRP A 32 -1.87 -9.51 7.28
CA TRP A 32 -2.42 -8.24 7.72
C TRP A 32 -1.99 -7.11 6.79
N ILE A 33 -2.95 -6.28 6.39
CA ILE A 33 -2.68 -5.03 5.69
C ILE A 33 -2.68 -3.86 6.68
N LEU A 34 -1.60 -3.09 6.66
CA LEU A 34 -1.29 -2.06 7.65
C LEU A 34 -1.43 -0.66 7.04
N ASN A 35 -2.21 0.20 7.71
CA ASN A 35 -2.37 1.61 7.34
C ASN A 35 -2.20 2.54 8.53
N TYR A 36 -1.58 3.69 8.32
CA TYR A 36 -1.66 4.80 9.24
C TYR A 36 -3.14 5.22 9.40
N SER A 37 -3.48 5.64 10.59
CA SER A 37 -4.85 6.05 10.91
C SER A 37 -5.08 7.53 10.57
N PRO A 38 -6.35 7.98 10.53
CA PRO A 38 -6.67 9.40 10.48
C PRO A 38 -6.01 10.22 11.61
N LYS A 39 -5.81 9.61 12.79
CA LYS A 39 -5.11 10.24 13.92
C LYS A 39 -3.63 10.48 13.64
N ALA A 40 -2.94 9.51 13.02
CA ALA A 40 -1.54 9.70 12.62
C ALA A 40 -1.42 10.82 11.59
N GLN A 41 -2.35 10.87 10.62
CA GLN A 41 -2.40 11.94 9.62
C GLN A 41 -2.65 13.32 10.23
N SER A 42 -3.68 13.45 11.07
CA SER A 42 -4.05 14.75 11.65
C SER A 42 -2.98 15.29 12.60
N LYS A 43 -2.34 14.41 13.38
CA LYS A 43 -1.23 14.76 14.27
C LYS A 43 0.12 14.86 13.57
N LYS A 44 0.18 14.59 12.26
CA LYS A 44 1.41 14.52 11.47
C LYS A 44 2.47 13.63 12.12
N PHE A 45 2.04 12.52 12.72
CA PHE A 45 2.92 11.57 13.38
C PHE A 45 3.57 10.68 12.32
N TRP A 46 4.74 11.11 11.83
CA TRP A 46 5.45 10.47 10.73
C TRP A 46 6.81 9.94 11.17
N ASP A 47 6.90 8.63 11.33
CA ASP A 47 8.14 7.89 11.58
C ASP A 47 8.28 6.73 10.59
N GLU A 48 9.29 5.86 10.80
CA GLU A 48 9.53 4.73 9.90
C GLU A 48 8.33 3.75 9.80
N TYR A 49 7.51 3.63 10.84
CA TYR A 49 6.34 2.75 10.86
C TYR A 49 5.12 3.42 10.23
N THR A 50 4.72 4.61 10.67
CA THR A 50 3.52 5.27 10.14
C THR A 50 3.68 5.71 8.70
N MET A 51 4.91 6.03 8.27
CA MET A 51 5.19 6.30 6.86
C MET A 51 5.11 5.03 6.01
N SER A 52 5.55 3.88 6.53
CA SER A 52 5.56 2.61 5.79
C SER A 52 4.19 1.92 5.77
N CYS A 53 3.37 2.11 6.81
CA CYS A 53 2.02 1.55 6.88
C CYS A 53 1.07 2.36 6.00
N ARG A 54 1.13 2.16 4.68
CA ARG A 54 0.20 2.73 3.69
C ARG A 54 -0.25 1.62 2.74
N GLY A 55 -0.78 0.55 3.31
CA GLY A 55 -1.09 -0.70 2.61
C GLY A 55 0.02 -1.74 2.64
N MET A 56 1.03 -1.58 3.51
CA MET A 56 2.06 -2.61 3.69
C MET A 56 1.40 -3.91 4.16
N VAL A 57 1.81 -5.04 3.60
CA VAL A 57 1.27 -6.36 3.97
C VAL A 57 2.34 -7.17 4.69
N ILE A 58 1.97 -7.76 5.83
CA ILE A 58 2.80 -8.67 6.60
C ILE A 58 2.13 -10.02 6.82
N ASP A 59 2.93 -11.07 7.07
CA ASP A 59 2.46 -12.37 7.58
C ASP A 59 2.44 -12.43 9.12
N ALA A 60 2.11 -13.61 9.68
CA ALA A 60 2.05 -13.85 11.12
C ALA A 60 3.39 -13.65 11.82
N GLU A 61 4.50 -13.92 11.13
CA GLU A 61 5.85 -13.76 11.68
C GLU A 61 6.37 -12.33 11.55
N GLY A 62 5.60 -11.43 10.91
CA GLY A 62 5.97 -10.03 10.69
C GLY A 62 6.89 -9.82 9.48
N ASN A 63 7.02 -10.82 8.61
CA ASN A 63 7.73 -10.65 7.34
C ASN A 63 6.90 -9.80 6.41
N ILE A 64 7.56 -8.91 5.68
CA ILE A 64 6.89 -7.97 4.78
C ILE A 64 6.74 -8.62 3.40
N LEU A 65 5.50 -8.84 2.98
CA LEU A 65 5.14 -9.46 1.70
C LEU A 65 4.83 -8.43 0.60
N ALA A 66 4.33 -7.25 0.97
CA ALA A 66 4.06 -6.17 0.03
C ALA A 66 4.52 -4.82 0.55
N ARG A 67 5.16 -4.03 -0.31
CA ARG A 67 5.69 -2.68 -0.01
C ARG A 67 5.16 -1.64 -0.99
N PRO A 68 3.98 -1.06 -0.73
CA PRO A 68 3.51 0.08 -1.48
C PRO A 68 4.34 1.34 -1.18
N PHE A 69 4.06 2.42 -1.91
CA PHE A 69 4.64 3.72 -1.59
C PHE A 69 4.37 4.11 -0.15
N GLN A 70 5.44 4.55 0.51
CA GLN A 70 5.36 5.20 1.80
C GLN A 70 4.49 6.45 1.69
N LYS A 71 3.92 6.91 2.82
CA LYS A 71 3.28 8.23 2.86
C LYS A 71 4.27 9.27 2.34
N PHE A 72 3.87 10.04 1.35
CA PHE A 72 4.58 11.22 0.88
C PHE A 72 3.76 12.45 1.23
N LYS A 73 4.45 13.57 1.41
CA LYS A 73 3.82 14.84 1.78
C LYS A 73 3.23 15.52 0.54
N ASN A 74 2.17 16.29 0.74
CA ASN A 74 1.74 17.25 -0.29
C ASN A 74 2.75 18.41 -0.33
N TYR A 75 2.85 19.10 -1.46
CA TYR A 75 3.78 20.23 -1.62
C TYR A 75 3.68 21.27 -0.49
N GLN A 76 2.46 21.57 -0.05
CA GLN A 76 2.17 22.54 1.03
C GLN A 76 2.54 22.03 2.44
N GLU A 77 2.79 20.73 2.61
CA GLU A 77 3.21 20.14 3.89
C GLU A 77 4.74 20.19 4.07
N HIS A 78 5.47 20.55 3.02
CA HIS A 78 6.92 20.70 3.06
C HIS A 78 7.33 22.06 3.62
N ASP A 79 8.44 22.08 4.34
CA ASP A 79 9.19 23.32 4.52
C ASP A 79 9.81 23.69 3.16
N PRO A 80 9.78 24.96 2.72
CA PRO A 80 10.37 25.37 1.44
C PRO A 80 11.84 24.96 1.27
N THR A 81 12.57 24.75 2.37
CA THR A 81 13.96 24.28 2.37
C THR A 81 14.12 22.77 2.11
N GLU A 82 13.04 21.98 2.24
CA GLU A 82 13.05 20.52 1.98
C GLU A 82 13.06 20.18 0.49
N ILE A 83 12.63 21.10 -0.39
CA ILE A 83 12.49 20.86 -1.82
C ILE A 83 13.48 21.71 -2.61
N ASP A 84 14.45 21.05 -3.21
CA ASP A 84 15.39 21.67 -4.13
C ASP A 84 14.88 21.51 -5.58
N LEU A 85 14.13 22.52 -6.05
CA LEU A 85 13.56 22.55 -7.41
C LEU A 85 14.63 22.70 -8.51
N THR A 86 15.90 22.88 -8.17
CA THR A 86 16.99 22.95 -9.15
C THR A 86 17.48 21.57 -9.58
N LYS A 87 17.17 20.52 -8.81
CA LYS A 87 17.53 19.14 -9.14
C LYS A 87 16.55 18.58 -10.19
N PRO A 88 17.00 17.61 -11.01
CA PRO A 88 16.10 16.89 -11.90
C PRO A 88 14.95 16.24 -11.14
N TYR A 89 13.73 16.43 -11.62
CA TYR A 89 12.53 15.79 -11.09
C TYR A 89 11.62 15.40 -12.25
N GLU A 90 10.74 14.43 -12.01
CA GLU A 90 9.74 13.98 -12.95
C GLU A 90 8.35 14.36 -12.41
N ILE A 91 7.49 14.86 -13.29
CA ILE A 91 6.09 15.15 -12.96
C ILE A 91 5.23 14.07 -13.59
N TYR A 92 4.39 13.46 -12.75
CA TYR A 92 3.42 12.47 -13.17
C TYR A 92 2.01 13.03 -12.94
N GLU A 93 1.11 12.72 -13.87
CA GLU A 93 -0.32 12.98 -13.66
C GLU A 93 -0.82 12.18 -12.45
N LYS A 94 -1.41 12.88 -11.47
CA LYS A 94 -2.09 12.25 -10.34
C LYS A 94 -3.48 11.82 -10.78
N MET A 95 -3.64 10.53 -11.05
CA MET A 95 -4.95 9.94 -11.24
C MET A 95 -5.74 9.97 -9.91
N ASP A 96 -7.06 10.14 -10.00
CA ASP A 96 -7.94 10.11 -8.85
C ASP A 96 -8.70 8.79 -8.83
N GLY A 97 -8.15 7.80 -8.14
CA GLY A 97 -8.74 6.49 -8.03
C GLY A 97 -8.42 5.84 -6.69
N SER A 98 -8.36 4.52 -6.71
CA SER A 98 -7.98 3.70 -5.56
C SER A 98 -6.71 2.93 -5.86
N LEU A 99 -5.77 2.99 -4.93
CA LEU A 99 -4.56 2.18 -5.00
C LEU A 99 -4.90 0.70 -4.83
N ILE A 100 -4.42 -0.09 -5.77
CA ILE A 100 -4.41 -1.55 -5.78
C ILE A 100 -2.97 -2.04 -5.64
N ILE A 101 -2.80 -3.05 -4.80
CA ILE A 101 -1.53 -3.66 -4.40
C ILE A 101 -1.59 -5.13 -4.78
N VAL A 102 -0.63 -5.58 -5.58
CA VAL A 102 -0.54 -6.95 -6.05
C VAL A 102 0.81 -7.53 -5.66
N PHE A 103 0.79 -8.68 -4.99
CA PHE A 103 1.99 -9.36 -4.50
C PHE A 103 1.80 -10.87 -4.53
N TYR A 104 2.91 -11.61 -4.61
CA TYR A 104 2.86 -13.07 -4.65
C TYR A 104 2.89 -13.64 -3.23
N TYR A 105 1.92 -14.52 -2.92
CA TYR A 105 1.86 -15.24 -1.66
C TYR A 105 2.33 -16.69 -1.85
N ALA A 106 3.61 -16.91 -1.58
CA ALA A 106 4.28 -18.19 -1.83
C ALA A 106 3.64 -19.41 -1.14
N PRO A 107 3.20 -19.35 0.15
CA PRO A 107 2.55 -20.48 0.81
C PRO A 107 1.30 -21.02 0.11
N ARG A 108 0.61 -20.20 -0.70
CA ARG A 108 -0.57 -20.60 -1.49
C ARG A 108 -0.32 -20.57 -2.99
N MET A 109 0.92 -20.30 -3.40
CA MET A 109 1.34 -20.19 -4.80
C MET A 109 0.46 -19.26 -5.65
N THR A 110 -0.10 -18.20 -5.04
CA THR A 110 -1.12 -17.36 -5.68
C THR A 110 -0.77 -15.88 -5.56
N TRP A 111 -1.28 -15.07 -6.47
CA TRP A 111 -1.20 -13.61 -6.38
C TRP A 111 -2.37 -13.08 -5.55
N ILE A 112 -2.06 -12.23 -4.57
CA ILE A 112 -3.05 -11.53 -3.76
C ILE A 112 -3.21 -10.11 -4.30
N VAL A 113 -4.46 -9.66 -4.34
CA VAL A 113 -4.85 -8.32 -4.74
C VAL A 113 -5.54 -7.66 -3.56
N ALA A 114 -5.09 -6.48 -3.18
CA ALA A 114 -5.67 -5.69 -2.10
C ALA A 114 -5.83 -4.23 -2.57
N SER A 115 -6.83 -3.52 -2.05
CA SER A 115 -6.78 -2.07 -2.05
C SER A 115 -5.85 -1.59 -0.93
N ARG A 116 -5.57 -0.29 -0.86
CA ARG A 116 -4.71 0.28 0.21
C ARG A 116 -5.07 -0.24 1.61
N GLY A 117 -6.36 -0.44 1.91
CA GLY A 117 -6.83 -0.79 3.26
C GLY A 117 -7.56 -2.11 3.42
N SER A 118 -7.81 -2.87 2.35
CA SER A 118 -8.65 -4.07 2.44
C SER A 118 -8.31 -5.10 1.38
N PHE A 119 -8.42 -6.38 1.75
CA PHE A 119 -8.34 -7.50 0.81
C PHE A 119 -9.67 -7.77 0.09
N ILE A 120 -10.78 -7.22 0.58
CA ILE A 120 -12.15 -7.54 0.15
C ILE A 120 -12.99 -6.30 -0.20
N SER A 121 -12.35 -5.17 -0.50
CA SER A 121 -13.11 -4.01 -0.97
C SER A 121 -13.60 -4.25 -2.39
N GLU A 122 -14.64 -3.52 -2.81
CA GLU A 122 -15.16 -3.57 -4.18
C GLU A 122 -14.03 -3.37 -5.21
N GLN A 123 -13.13 -2.43 -4.94
CA GLN A 123 -11.95 -2.13 -5.76
C GLN A 123 -11.00 -3.32 -5.88
N SER A 124 -10.70 -4.02 -4.77
CA SER A 124 -9.78 -5.16 -4.81
C SER A 124 -10.40 -6.36 -5.51
N ILE A 125 -11.71 -6.57 -5.32
CA ILE A 125 -12.47 -7.61 -5.99
C ILE A 125 -12.51 -7.35 -7.50
N GLU A 126 -12.81 -6.13 -7.92
CA GLU A 126 -12.90 -5.79 -9.34
C GLU A 126 -11.54 -5.84 -10.01
N ALA A 127 -10.50 -5.28 -9.38
CA ALA A 127 -9.14 -5.38 -9.88
C ALA A 127 -8.67 -6.84 -10.02
N LYS A 128 -9.07 -7.73 -9.10
CA LYS A 128 -8.76 -9.16 -9.19
C LYS A 128 -9.41 -9.82 -10.41
N LYS A 129 -10.65 -9.46 -10.74
CA LYS A 129 -11.31 -9.96 -11.97
C LYS A 129 -10.58 -9.48 -13.22
N MET A 130 -10.24 -8.19 -13.26
CA MET A 130 -9.64 -7.55 -14.43
C MET A 130 -8.21 -7.98 -14.72
N LEU A 131 -7.41 -8.18 -13.67
CA LEU A 131 -6.06 -8.66 -13.82
C LEU A 131 -6.03 -10.04 -14.52
N GLY A 132 -7.13 -10.82 -14.44
CA GLY A 132 -7.35 -12.04 -15.25
C GLY A 132 -6.20 -13.05 -15.17
N ILE A 133 -5.32 -12.88 -14.18
CA ILE A 133 -4.01 -13.46 -13.93
C ILE A 133 -3.25 -13.88 -15.21
N LYS A 134 -2.88 -12.91 -16.06
CA LYS A 134 -1.67 -13.01 -16.91
C LYS A 134 -0.45 -12.60 -16.09
N THR A 135 -0.08 -13.45 -15.13
CA THR A 135 1.05 -13.16 -14.21
C THR A 135 2.36 -13.77 -14.65
N ASP A 136 2.41 -14.39 -15.83
CA ASP A 136 3.58 -15.10 -16.36
C ASP A 136 4.81 -14.19 -16.54
N GLY A 137 4.62 -12.87 -16.61
CA GLY A 137 5.69 -11.86 -16.66
C GLY A 137 6.00 -11.17 -15.33
N LEU A 138 5.22 -11.42 -14.27
CA LEU A 138 5.43 -10.76 -12.98
C LEU A 138 6.47 -11.52 -12.15
N LYS A 139 7.41 -10.77 -11.57
CA LYS A 139 8.42 -11.29 -10.66
C LYS A 139 7.84 -11.41 -9.26
N LYS A 140 7.98 -12.60 -8.67
CA LYS A 140 7.38 -12.97 -7.37
C LYS A 140 7.95 -12.19 -6.18
N ASP A 141 9.11 -11.56 -6.33
CA ASP A 141 9.77 -10.73 -5.32
C ASP A 141 9.38 -9.24 -5.40
N CYS A 142 8.51 -8.87 -6.34
CA CYS A 142 8.06 -7.50 -6.55
C CYS A 142 6.65 -7.26 -5.99
N THR A 143 6.43 -6.04 -5.51
CA THR A 143 5.09 -5.50 -5.26
C THR A 143 4.69 -4.64 -6.45
N TYR A 144 3.53 -4.91 -7.04
CA TYR A 144 2.99 -4.14 -8.14
C TYR A 144 1.90 -3.21 -7.64
N LEU A 145 1.99 -1.95 -8.04
CA LEU A 145 1.05 -0.91 -7.65
C LEU A 145 0.29 -0.43 -8.88
N PHE A 146 -1.00 -0.28 -8.69
CA PHE A 146 -1.96 0.04 -9.73
C PHE A 146 -2.96 1.04 -9.20
N GLU A 147 -3.46 1.92 -10.06
CA GLU A 147 -4.62 2.74 -9.74
C GLU A 147 -5.85 2.18 -10.43
N ILE A 148 -6.97 1.99 -9.73
CA ILE A 148 -8.29 1.73 -10.32
C ILE A 148 -9.14 3.00 -10.23
N ILE A 149 -9.61 3.51 -11.37
CA ILE A 149 -10.17 4.87 -11.46
C ILE A 149 -11.69 4.91 -11.35
N ASP A 150 -12.42 4.02 -12.03
CA ASP A 150 -13.89 4.06 -12.08
C ASP A 150 -14.48 2.66 -12.02
N LEU A 151 -15.19 2.34 -10.93
CA LEU A 151 -15.86 1.03 -10.79
C LEU A 151 -17.22 0.95 -11.50
N HIS A 152 -17.81 2.10 -11.85
CA HIS A 152 -19.15 2.19 -12.40
C HIS A 152 -19.18 2.05 -13.93
N ASN A 153 -18.02 2.15 -14.58
CA ASN A 153 -17.88 1.90 -16.01
C ASN A 153 -16.78 0.86 -16.26
N SER A 154 -17.18 -0.40 -16.33
CA SER A 154 -16.28 -1.55 -16.54
C SER A 154 -15.47 -1.48 -17.84
N GLU A 155 -15.88 -0.67 -18.82
CA GLU A 155 -15.13 -0.43 -20.07
C GLU A 155 -14.00 0.60 -19.91
N ASN A 156 -13.98 1.37 -18.81
CA ASN A 156 -13.04 2.48 -18.60
C ASN A 156 -12.11 2.30 -17.38
N ILE A 157 -12.05 1.09 -16.81
CA ILE A 157 -11.08 0.81 -15.76
C ILE A 157 -9.67 0.81 -16.35
N ARG A 158 -8.96 1.91 -16.09
CA ARG A 158 -7.56 2.08 -16.48
C ARG A 158 -6.67 1.73 -15.31
N ILE A 159 -5.79 0.76 -15.55
CA ILE A 159 -4.72 0.37 -14.63
C ILE A 159 -3.43 1.04 -15.09
N LYS A 160 -2.87 1.94 -14.28
CA LYS A 160 -1.55 2.54 -14.52
C LYS A 160 -0.53 1.93 -13.57
N PHE A 161 0.58 1.47 -14.13
CA PHE A 161 1.74 1.01 -13.36
C PHE A 161 2.47 2.24 -12.82
N PHE A 162 2.84 2.20 -11.54
CA PHE A 162 3.72 3.20 -10.93
C PHE A 162 5.17 2.73 -10.90
#